data_AF-A0A1Y2W1D3-F1
#
_entry.id   AF-A0A1Y2W1D3-F1
#
_cell.length_a   1.000
_cell.length_b   1.000
_cell.length_c   1.000
_cell.angle_alpha   90.00
_cell.angle_beta   90.00
_cell.angle_gamma   90.00
#
_symmetry.space_group_name_H-M   'P 1'
#
loop_
_entity.id
_entity.type
_entity.pdbx_description
1 polymer ?
#
loop_
_entity_poly.entity_id
_entity_poly.type
_entity_poly.pdbx_seq_one_letter_code
_entity_poly.pdbx_strand_id
1 'polypeptide(L)'
;MVHAFRAVCAQFCQAVLHAASVYLHVAFAWASSHSFDFAVVNPDYDPAEEEEDAADLYQYRMMMSSMGQSPDPAMPQEYLFRATDPTPETPFANVDRMHQGSRTHPRTVERKADKYKLYQLFDDPVYQGKQITYTYDFGDNWDHFLTMQGRAEATDKFVCVDGGGHEVAEDVGGSGGWAALKAAYRTDTPTQEQLDKRDWYENDCSNGNMLGLEGDYVNEWNDLWVKDNLEPEMMDYKFGRRMRR
;
A
#
# COMPACT_ATOMS: atom_id res chain seq x y z
N MET A 1 -12.73 -5.45 11.79
CA MET A 1 -11.76 -4.55 12.45
C MET A 1 -10.45 -4.77 11.70
N VAL A 2 -10.13 -3.87 10.76
CA VAL A 2 -8.88 -3.94 9.99
C VAL A 2 -7.76 -3.89 11.02
N HIS A 3 -6.95 -4.95 11.11
CA HIS A 3 -5.75 -4.94 11.95
C HIS A 3 -4.76 -4.01 11.26
N ALA A 4 -4.96 -2.72 11.49
CA ALA A 4 -4.08 -1.67 11.06
C ALA A 4 -2.76 -1.88 11.79
N PHE A 5 -1.78 -2.38 11.05
CA PHE A 5 -0.39 -2.19 11.41
C PHE A 5 -0.17 -0.72 11.73
N ARG A 6 0.24 -0.45 12.96
CA ARG A 6 0.64 0.89 13.39
C ARG A 6 2.15 1.01 13.21
N ALA A 7 2.63 1.31 12.01
CA ALA A 7 3.98 1.89 11.91
C ALA A 7 3.91 3.32 12.43
N VAL A 8 4.47 3.55 13.62
CA VAL A 8 4.61 4.89 14.18
C VAL A 8 6.05 5.35 14.05
N CYS A 9 6.17 6.64 13.72
CA CYS A 9 7.34 7.52 13.76
C CYS A 9 8.52 7.25 12.83
N ALA A 10 8.33 7.45 11.52
CA ALA A 10 9.45 7.89 10.71
C ALA A 10 9.63 9.42 10.83
N GLN A 11 10.88 9.85 10.89
CA GLN A 11 11.25 11.24 11.09
C GLN A 11 11.45 11.87 9.72
N PHE A 12 10.37 12.48 9.20
CA PHE A 12 10.30 12.93 7.81
C PHE A 12 10.49 14.43 7.71
N CYS A 13 11.62 14.87 7.15
CA CYS A 13 11.70 16.23 6.64
C CYS A 13 11.84 16.27 5.10
N GLN A 14 12.46 15.27 4.45
CA GLN A 14 12.85 15.40 3.03
C GLN A 14 12.53 14.20 2.13
N ALA A 15 11.96 13.12 2.66
CA ALA A 15 11.70 11.94 1.85
C ALA A 15 10.61 12.19 0.80
N VAL A 16 10.90 11.80 -0.44
CA VAL A 16 9.89 11.69 -1.50
C VAL A 16 8.95 10.52 -1.19
N LEU A 17 7.70 10.59 -1.65
CA LEU A 17 6.69 9.56 -1.41
C LEU A 17 7.14 8.18 -1.91
N HIS A 18 7.84 8.13 -3.04
CA HIS A 18 8.44 6.88 -3.51
C HIS A 18 9.45 6.30 -2.51
N ALA A 19 10.27 7.11 -1.85
CA ALA A 19 11.14 6.60 -0.81
C ALA A 19 10.30 6.10 0.38
N ALA A 20 9.25 6.82 0.77
CA ALA A 20 8.36 6.41 1.85
C ALA A 20 7.69 5.05 1.60
N SER A 21 7.25 4.75 0.36
CA SER A 21 6.67 3.43 0.04
C SER A 21 7.69 2.30 0.21
N VAL A 22 8.93 2.52 -0.22
CA VAL A 22 10.03 1.55 -0.03
C VAL A 22 10.18 1.18 1.45
N TYR A 23 10.11 2.15 2.36
CA TYR A 23 10.18 1.87 3.80
C TYR A 23 8.94 1.15 4.32
N LEU A 24 7.76 1.46 3.78
CA LEU A 24 6.54 0.73 4.11
C LEU A 24 6.68 -0.73 3.68
N HIS A 25 7.11 -1.01 2.45
CA HIS A 25 7.32 -2.39 1.98
C HIS A 25 8.26 -3.16 2.91
N VAL A 26 9.35 -2.52 3.36
CA VAL A 26 10.24 -3.15 4.35
C VAL A 26 9.52 -3.33 5.68
N ALA A 27 8.82 -2.33 6.22
CA ALA A 27 8.11 -2.48 7.50
C ALA A 27 7.04 -3.59 7.47
N PHE A 28 6.47 -3.87 6.30
CA PHE A 28 5.47 -4.91 6.05
C PHE A 28 6.03 -6.23 5.52
N ALA A 29 7.36 -6.36 5.43
CA ALA A 29 8.01 -7.51 4.81
C ALA A 29 7.52 -7.85 3.39
N TRP A 30 7.02 -6.87 2.65
CA TRP A 30 6.52 -7.06 1.28
C TRP A 30 7.64 -7.11 0.24
N ALA A 31 7.36 -7.86 -0.83
CA ALA A 31 8.28 -8.15 -1.91
C ALA A 31 8.47 -6.96 -2.86
N SER A 32 7.65 -5.91 -2.75
CA SER A 32 7.64 -4.78 -3.69
C SER A 32 7.29 -5.22 -5.12
N SER A 33 6.52 -6.30 -5.27
CA SER A 33 6.08 -6.87 -6.54
C SER A 33 4.84 -6.20 -7.12
N HIS A 34 4.13 -5.35 -6.36
CA HIS A 34 2.91 -4.70 -6.83
C HIS A 34 3.03 -3.18 -6.83
N SER A 35 2.11 -2.57 -7.55
CA SER A 35 1.97 -1.12 -7.64
C SER A 35 1.44 -0.52 -6.35
N PHE A 36 1.73 0.77 -6.14
CA PHE A 36 1.21 1.53 -5.01
C PHE A 36 0.77 2.94 -5.41
N ASP A 37 -0.04 3.56 -4.57
CA ASP A 37 -0.26 5.00 -4.58
C ASP A 37 -0.35 5.61 -3.18
N PHE A 38 -0.13 6.92 -3.12
CA PHE A 38 -0.48 7.76 -1.99
C PHE A 38 -1.61 8.68 -2.42
N ALA A 39 -2.66 8.82 -1.61
CA ALA A 39 -3.77 9.68 -1.95
C ALA A 39 -4.29 10.50 -0.76
N VAL A 40 -4.87 11.66 -1.07
CA VAL A 40 -5.68 12.44 -0.12
C VAL A 40 -7.13 12.25 -0.55
N VAL A 41 -7.91 11.55 0.28
CA VAL A 41 -9.31 11.22 0.00
C VAL A 41 -10.13 12.49 -0.10
N ASN A 42 -10.97 12.59 -1.13
CA ASN A 42 -11.96 13.65 -1.21
C ASN A 42 -13.16 13.29 -0.32
N PRO A 43 -13.44 14.05 0.76
CA PRO A 43 -14.59 13.76 1.62
C PRO A 43 -15.94 13.96 0.92
N ASP A 44 -15.96 14.68 -0.21
CA ASP A 44 -17.17 14.95 -0.98
C ASP A 44 -17.43 13.88 -2.07
N TYR A 45 -16.58 12.85 -2.17
CA TYR A 45 -16.76 11.73 -3.09
C TYR A 45 -17.36 10.54 -2.34
N ASP A 46 -18.48 10.02 -2.84
CA ASP A 46 -19.14 8.82 -2.32
C ASP A 46 -18.96 7.65 -3.30
N PRO A 47 -18.19 6.61 -2.94
CA PRO A 47 -18.03 5.44 -3.80
C PRO A 47 -19.34 4.66 -3.98
N ALA A 48 -20.30 4.74 -3.05
CA ALA A 48 -21.58 4.04 -3.20
C ALA A 48 -22.47 4.65 -4.28
N GLU A 49 -22.39 5.97 -4.50
CA GLU A 49 -23.04 6.64 -5.63
C GLU A 49 -22.44 6.17 -6.97
N GLU A 50 -21.15 5.80 -6.99
CA GLU A 50 -20.53 5.20 -8.18
C GLU A 50 -20.86 3.71 -8.35
N GLU A 51 -21.02 2.95 -7.25
CA GLU A 51 -21.31 1.51 -7.31
C GLU A 51 -22.73 1.19 -7.80
N GLU A 52 -23.74 1.99 -7.41
CA GLU A 52 -25.11 1.82 -7.90
C GLU A 52 -25.20 1.94 -9.43
N ASP A 53 -24.34 2.77 -10.04
CA ASP A 53 -24.25 3.00 -11.48
C ASP A 53 -22.97 2.44 -12.11
N ALA A 54 -22.24 1.51 -11.45
CA ALA A 54 -20.87 1.12 -11.84
C ALA A 54 -20.70 0.68 -13.29
N ALA A 55 -21.70 -0.02 -13.85
CA ALA A 55 -21.71 -0.43 -15.25
C ALA A 55 -21.88 0.78 -16.19
N ASP A 56 -22.77 1.71 -15.85
CA ASP A 56 -23.01 2.94 -16.60
C ASP A 56 -21.83 3.90 -16.49
N LEU A 57 -21.19 3.96 -15.32
CA LEU A 57 -19.96 4.70 -15.07
C LEU A 57 -18.77 4.14 -15.84
N TYR A 58 -18.62 2.82 -15.89
CA TYR A 58 -17.58 2.17 -16.71
C TYR A 58 -17.80 2.44 -18.22
N GLN A 59 -19.04 2.28 -18.70
CA GLN A 59 -19.40 2.60 -20.09
C GLN A 59 -19.19 4.09 -20.41
N TYR A 60 -19.59 4.98 -19.49
CA TYR A 60 -19.37 6.41 -19.60
C TYR A 60 -17.87 6.76 -19.65
N ARG A 61 -17.04 6.15 -18.78
CA ARG A 61 -15.57 6.30 -18.79
C ARG A 61 -14.98 5.87 -20.14
N MET A 62 -15.36 4.70 -20.65
CA MET A 62 -14.91 4.23 -21.97
C MET A 62 -15.35 5.18 -23.09
N MET A 63 -16.60 5.65 -23.05
CA MET A 63 -17.15 6.56 -24.06
C MET A 63 -16.46 7.93 -24.04
N MET A 64 -16.32 8.57 -22.88
CA MET A 64 -15.66 9.87 -22.74
C MET A 64 -14.18 9.82 -23.16
N SER A 65 -13.48 8.74 -22.78
CA SER A 65 -12.11 8.49 -23.22
C SER A 65 -12.02 8.31 -24.74
N SER A 66 -13.00 7.63 -25.37
CA SER A 66 -13.03 7.44 -26.82
C SER A 66 -13.38 8.72 -27.59
N MET A 67 -14.14 9.63 -26.99
CA MET A 67 -14.56 10.90 -27.58
C MET A 67 -13.60 12.06 -27.28
N GLY A 68 -12.57 11.85 -26.46
CA GLY A 68 -11.64 12.90 -26.03
C GLY A 68 -12.32 14.04 -25.25
N GLN A 69 -13.49 13.78 -24.65
CA GLN A 69 -14.22 14.78 -23.88
C GLN A 69 -13.74 14.80 -22.43
N SER A 70 -13.69 16.00 -21.85
CA SER A 70 -13.36 16.16 -20.43
C SER A 70 -14.53 15.70 -19.54
N PRO A 71 -14.25 15.03 -18.43
CA PRO A 71 -15.29 14.54 -17.52
C PRO A 71 -16.11 15.67 -16.90
N ASP A 72 -17.38 15.39 -16.62
CA ASP A 72 -18.37 16.35 -16.10
C ASP A 72 -17.80 17.17 -14.94
N PRO A 73 -17.82 18.52 -15.02
CA PRO A 73 -17.43 19.40 -13.91
C PRO A 73 -18.17 19.15 -12.59
N ALA A 74 -19.40 18.64 -12.64
CA ALA A 74 -20.21 18.33 -11.47
C ALA A 74 -19.77 17.05 -10.75
N MET A 75 -19.03 16.17 -11.43
CA MET A 75 -18.53 14.93 -10.82
C MET A 75 -17.41 15.27 -9.82
N PRO A 76 -17.54 14.87 -8.53
CA PRO A 76 -16.47 15.04 -7.57
C PRO A 76 -15.27 14.20 -7.99
N GLN A 77 -14.07 14.70 -7.71
CA GLN A 77 -12.86 13.89 -7.85
C GLN A 77 -12.79 12.87 -6.70
N GLU A 78 -12.41 11.62 -6.98
CA GLU A 78 -12.20 10.62 -5.93
C GLU A 78 -11.11 11.04 -4.94
N TYR A 79 -10.00 11.59 -5.45
CA TYR A 79 -8.89 12.05 -4.63
C TYR A 79 -8.55 13.51 -4.93
N LEU A 80 -8.34 14.30 -3.88
CA LEU A 80 -7.83 15.68 -3.99
C LEU A 80 -6.36 15.73 -4.41
N PHE A 81 -5.65 14.63 -4.16
CA PHE A 81 -4.28 14.39 -4.54
C PHE A 81 -4.10 12.88 -4.72
N ARG A 82 -3.43 12.44 -5.80
CA ARG A 82 -3.00 11.06 -5.97
C ARG A 82 -1.62 11.01 -6.60
N ALA A 83 -0.69 10.31 -5.97
CA ALA A 83 0.64 10.07 -6.49
C ALA A 83 0.89 8.56 -6.64
N THR A 84 1.15 8.12 -7.87
CA THR A 84 1.31 6.71 -8.24
C THR A 84 2.78 6.30 -8.31
N ASP A 85 3.01 5.00 -8.25
CA ASP A 85 4.31 4.36 -8.45
C ASP A 85 5.04 4.93 -9.70
N PRO A 86 6.25 5.50 -9.52
CA PRO A 86 7.01 6.09 -10.61
C PRO A 86 7.81 5.07 -11.43
N THR A 87 7.83 3.81 -11.03
CA THR A 87 8.60 2.76 -11.72
C THR A 87 8.16 2.65 -13.18
N PRO A 88 9.10 2.77 -14.14
CA PRO A 88 8.76 2.71 -15.56
C PRO A 88 8.17 1.36 -15.94
N GLU A 89 7.14 1.39 -16.78
CA GLU A 89 6.57 0.20 -17.40
C GLU A 89 7.52 -0.32 -18.47
N THR A 90 8.26 -1.37 -18.11
CA THR A 90 9.15 -2.07 -19.03
C THR A 90 8.89 -3.57 -18.94
N PRO A 91 9.18 -4.35 -19.98
CA PRO A 91 9.06 -5.81 -19.92
C PRO A 91 9.91 -6.48 -18.83
N PHE A 92 10.83 -5.73 -18.21
CA PHE A 92 11.71 -6.20 -17.14
C PHE A 92 11.34 -5.65 -15.76
N ALA A 93 10.30 -4.81 -15.66
CA ALA A 93 9.82 -4.35 -14.38
C ALA A 93 9.04 -5.49 -13.72
N ASN A 94 9.55 -6.00 -12.59
CA ASN A 94 8.88 -7.03 -11.79
C ASN A 94 7.76 -6.44 -10.93
N VAL A 95 6.99 -5.50 -11.49
CA VAL A 95 5.86 -4.85 -10.80
C VAL A 95 4.59 -5.26 -11.51
N ASP A 96 3.70 -5.97 -10.82
CA ASP A 96 2.35 -6.24 -11.26
C ASP A 96 1.52 -4.95 -11.28
N ARG A 97 0.84 -4.78 -12.41
CA ARG A 97 0.03 -3.60 -12.77
C ARG A 97 -1.36 -3.99 -13.26
N MET A 98 -1.73 -5.26 -13.19
CA MET A 98 -2.97 -5.79 -13.77
C MET A 98 -4.21 -4.99 -13.35
N HIS A 99 -4.22 -4.48 -12.11
CA HIS A 99 -5.34 -3.75 -11.53
C HIS A 99 -5.20 -2.21 -11.51
N GLN A 100 -4.17 -1.64 -12.15
CA GLN A 100 -3.98 -0.17 -12.17
C GLN A 100 -5.12 0.59 -12.83
N GLY A 101 -5.68 0.06 -13.94
CA GLY A 101 -6.75 0.73 -14.68
C GLY A 101 -8.00 0.97 -13.82
N SER A 102 -8.34 0.02 -12.94
CA SER A 102 -9.47 0.12 -12.03
C SER A 102 -9.32 1.23 -10.99
N ARG A 103 -8.09 1.69 -10.73
CA ARG A 103 -7.79 2.78 -9.79
C ARG A 103 -7.77 4.16 -10.46
N THR A 104 -7.94 4.24 -11.78
CA THR A 104 -7.93 5.52 -12.50
C THR A 104 -9.29 6.21 -12.37
N HIS A 105 -9.28 7.52 -12.09
CA HIS A 105 -10.50 8.31 -11.98
C HIS A 105 -10.43 9.53 -12.90
N PRO A 106 -11.44 9.81 -13.75
CA PRO A 106 -11.37 10.84 -14.78
C PRO A 106 -11.06 12.25 -14.26
N ARG A 107 -11.54 12.57 -13.06
CA ARG A 107 -11.36 13.89 -12.42
C ARG A 107 -10.14 13.96 -11.50
N THR A 108 -9.49 12.83 -11.23
CA THR A 108 -8.34 12.77 -10.34
C THR A 108 -7.06 12.89 -11.16
N VAL A 109 -6.29 13.94 -10.93
CA VAL A 109 -4.99 14.12 -11.59
C VAL A 109 -3.95 13.20 -10.96
N GLU A 110 -3.41 12.28 -11.75
CA GLU A 110 -2.31 11.41 -11.32
C GLU A 110 -0.96 12.14 -11.36
N ARG A 111 -0.18 11.92 -10.30
CA ARG A 111 1.16 12.48 -10.11
C ARG A 111 2.15 11.34 -9.90
N LYS A 112 3.45 11.60 -10.06
CA LYS A 112 4.50 10.59 -9.81
C LYS A 112 5.07 10.73 -8.41
N ALA A 113 5.11 9.64 -7.65
CA ALA A 113 5.48 9.66 -6.23
C ALA A 113 6.96 10.04 -5.97
N ASP A 114 7.82 10.01 -6.98
CA ASP A 114 9.21 10.50 -6.88
C ASP A 114 9.31 12.04 -6.96
N LYS A 115 8.22 12.75 -7.28
CA LYS A 115 8.20 14.22 -7.41
C LYS A 115 7.64 14.97 -6.20
N TYR A 116 7.03 14.25 -5.28
CA TYR A 116 6.35 14.84 -4.12
C TYR A 116 6.94 14.29 -2.83
N LYS A 117 6.99 15.12 -1.81
CA LYS A 117 7.46 14.78 -0.47
C LYS A 117 6.29 14.59 0.47
N LEU A 118 6.48 13.74 1.48
CA LEU A 118 5.42 13.39 2.41
C LEU A 118 4.83 14.62 3.15
N TYR A 119 5.68 15.56 3.57
CA TYR A 119 5.20 16.78 4.23
C TYR A 119 4.30 17.63 3.34
N GLN A 120 4.42 17.54 2.00
CA GLN A 120 3.55 18.31 1.11
C GLN A 120 2.10 17.84 1.17
N LEU A 121 1.82 16.62 1.66
CA LEU A 121 0.46 16.16 1.86
C LEU A 121 -0.04 16.58 3.25
N PHE A 122 0.80 16.51 4.28
CA PHE A 122 0.41 16.86 5.65
C PHE A 122 0.36 18.38 5.91
N ASP A 123 1.14 19.17 5.18
CA ASP A 123 1.35 20.60 5.47
C ASP A 123 0.49 21.50 4.58
N ASP A 124 -0.01 20.98 3.46
CA ASP A 124 -0.83 21.74 2.54
C ASP A 124 -2.19 22.07 3.20
N PRO A 125 -2.57 23.36 3.32
CA PRO A 125 -3.83 23.75 3.93
C PRO A 125 -5.07 23.13 3.28
N VAL A 126 -5.01 22.74 2.01
CA VAL A 126 -6.10 22.06 1.30
C VAL A 126 -6.27 20.62 1.80
N TYR A 127 -5.19 19.97 2.21
CA TYR A 127 -5.17 18.55 2.58
C TYR A 127 -5.16 18.33 4.10
N GLN A 128 -4.80 19.36 4.88
CA GLN A 128 -4.79 19.30 6.34
C GLN A 128 -6.13 18.81 6.92
N GLY A 129 -6.03 17.83 7.83
CA GLY A 129 -7.19 17.22 8.49
C GLY A 129 -7.97 16.23 7.64
N LYS A 130 -7.59 16.01 6.38
CA LYS A 130 -8.20 15.00 5.51
C LYS A 130 -7.51 13.65 5.65
N GLN A 131 -8.19 12.59 5.25
CA GLN A 131 -7.64 11.24 5.28
C GLN A 131 -6.58 11.09 4.18
N ILE A 132 -5.39 10.64 4.57
CA ILE A 132 -4.31 10.30 3.67
C ILE A 132 -4.17 8.78 3.65
N THR A 133 -4.20 8.19 2.47
CA THR A 133 -4.07 6.75 2.26
C THR A 133 -2.76 6.42 1.58
N TYR A 134 -2.26 5.24 1.88
CA TYR A 134 -1.27 4.52 1.10
C TYR A 134 -1.88 3.17 0.72
N THR A 135 -2.05 2.91 -0.56
CA THR A 135 -2.58 1.63 -1.05
C THR A 135 -1.45 0.88 -1.73
N TYR A 136 -1.21 -0.36 -1.32
CA TYR A 136 -0.29 -1.31 -1.94
C TYR A 136 -1.06 -2.48 -2.51
N ASP A 137 -0.60 -3.01 -3.65
CA ASP A 137 -1.25 -4.09 -4.39
C ASP A 137 -2.70 -3.76 -4.73
N PHE A 138 -2.94 -3.35 -5.97
CA PHE A 138 -4.29 -2.99 -6.42
C PHE A 138 -5.18 -4.21 -6.66
N GLY A 139 -4.65 -5.44 -6.65
CA GLY A 139 -5.44 -6.67 -6.66
C GLY A 139 -6.04 -6.95 -5.28
N ASP A 140 -5.19 -7.02 -4.25
CA ASP A 140 -5.60 -7.29 -2.88
C ASP A 140 -6.11 -6.05 -2.11
N ASN A 141 -5.80 -4.87 -2.63
CA ASN A 141 -6.18 -3.54 -2.14
C ASN A 141 -5.81 -3.30 -0.66
N TRP A 142 -4.50 -3.35 -0.36
CA TRP A 142 -3.98 -3.12 0.99
C TRP A 142 -3.92 -1.63 1.34
N ASP A 143 -5.02 -1.12 1.90
CA ASP A 143 -5.17 0.27 2.32
C ASP A 143 -4.59 0.57 3.71
N HIS A 144 -3.77 1.61 3.78
CA HIS A 144 -3.14 2.11 5.01
C HIS A 144 -3.50 3.57 5.24
N PHE A 145 -3.96 3.90 6.44
CA PHE A 145 -4.22 5.29 6.83
C PHE A 145 -2.97 5.93 7.43
N LEU A 146 -2.50 7.00 6.81
CA LEU A 146 -1.34 7.75 7.28
C LEU A 146 -1.81 8.89 8.18
N THR A 147 -1.27 8.92 9.40
CA THR A 147 -1.58 9.96 10.41
C THR A 147 -0.29 10.61 10.91
N MET A 148 -0.30 11.95 11.04
CA MET A 148 0.81 12.69 11.64
C MET A 148 0.57 12.83 13.14
N GLN A 149 1.42 12.21 13.96
CA GLN A 149 1.35 12.32 15.42
C GLN A 149 2.13 13.50 15.99
N GLY A 150 3.12 14.01 15.25
CA GLY A 150 3.96 15.10 15.68
C GLY A 150 5.09 15.36 14.70
N ARG A 151 5.96 16.31 15.06
CA ARG A 151 7.18 16.65 14.34
C ARG A 151 8.36 16.41 15.27
N ALA A 152 9.47 16.00 14.68
CA ALA A 152 10.76 15.91 15.36
C ALA A 152 11.83 16.54 14.46
N GLU A 153 13.05 16.68 14.98
CA GLU A 153 14.20 17.22 14.23
C GLU A 153 14.44 16.46 12.91
N ALA A 154 15.14 17.01 11.93
CA ALA A 154 15.40 16.22 10.72
C ALA A 154 16.43 15.10 10.99
N THR A 155 16.17 13.88 10.53
CA THR A 155 17.16 12.80 10.41
C THR A 155 17.37 12.46 8.93
N ASP A 156 18.46 11.77 8.64
CA ASP A 156 18.80 11.24 7.33
C ASP A 156 18.20 9.85 7.06
N LYS A 157 17.82 9.13 8.12
CA LYS A 157 17.22 7.80 8.05
C LYS A 157 15.78 7.75 8.54
N PHE A 158 15.08 6.74 8.04
CA PHE A 158 13.79 6.33 8.60
C PHE A 158 14.05 5.39 9.76
N VAL A 159 13.20 5.50 10.78
CA VAL A 159 13.25 4.64 11.95
C VAL A 159 11.84 4.11 12.14
N CYS A 160 11.70 2.82 12.39
CA CYS A 160 10.48 2.26 12.93
C CYS A 160 10.62 2.26 14.46
N VAL A 161 9.80 3.04 15.17
CA VAL A 161 9.91 3.13 16.64
C VAL A 161 8.95 2.18 17.36
N ASP A 162 7.87 1.79 16.70
CA ASP A 162 6.84 0.92 17.25
C ASP A 162 5.98 0.30 16.13
N GLY A 163 5.31 -0.80 16.45
CA GLY A 163 4.57 -1.65 15.52
C GLY A 163 3.84 -2.79 16.24
N GLY A 164 2.97 -3.48 15.51
CA GLY A 164 2.22 -4.59 16.07
C GLY A 164 1.35 -5.30 15.06
N GLY A 165 1.10 -6.58 15.33
CA GLY A 165 0.46 -7.50 14.40
C GLY A 165 1.47 -8.11 13.43
N HIS A 166 1.12 -9.28 12.90
CA HIS A 166 1.92 -9.96 11.89
C HIS A 166 1.79 -9.26 10.53
N GLU A 167 2.88 -9.28 9.76
CA GLU A 167 2.89 -8.78 8.39
C GLU A 167 1.91 -9.57 7.53
N VAL A 168 1.12 -8.89 6.70
CA VAL A 168 0.13 -9.57 5.87
C VAL A 168 0.83 -10.30 4.73
N ALA A 169 0.42 -11.55 4.50
CA ALA A 169 0.92 -12.38 3.41
C ALA A 169 0.65 -11.73 2.02
N GLU A 170 1.68 -11.66 1.17
CA GLU A 170 1.59 -11.25 -0.24
C GLU A 170 0.66 -12.17 -1.03
N ASP A 171 -0.14 -11.60 -1.94
CA ASP A 171 -1.07 -12.34 -2.82
C ASP A 171 -2.10 -13.23 -2.08
N VAL A 172 -2.39 -12.95 -0.81
CA VAL A 172 -3.27 -13.82 0.00
C VAL A 172 -4.75 -13.66 -0.35
N GLY A 173 -5.12 -12.67 -1.17
CA GLY A 173 -6.49 -12.38 -1.58
C GLY A 173 -7.16 -11.32 -0.69
N GLY A 174 -6.40 -10.28 -0.35
CA GLY A 174 -6.89 -9.14 0.43
C GLY A 174 -7.29 -9.51 1.85
N SER A 175 -7.99 -8.59 2.51
CA SER A 175 -8.34 -8.74 3.94
C SER A 175 -9.12 -10.02 4.27
N GLY A 176 -9.99 -10.47 3.35
CA GLY A 176 -10.73 -11.72 3.47
C GLY A 176 -9.82 -12.94 3.36
N GLY A 177 -8.90 -12.91 2.38
CA GLY A 177 -7.87 -13.93 2.20
C GLY A 177 -6.99 -14.11 3.43
N TRP A 178 -6.51 -12.99 4.00
CA TRP A 178 -5.72 -13.00 5.24
C TRP A 178 -6.51 -13.53 6.44
N ALA A 179 -7.77 -13.12 6.60
CA ALA A 179 -8.63 -13.65 7.65
C ALA A 179 -8.84 -15.17 7.52
N ALA A 180 -9.02 -15.67 6.29
CA ALA A 180 -9.15 -17.09 6.00
C ALA A 180 -7.84 -17.86 6.28
N LEU A 181 -6.67 -17.30 5.96
CA LEU A 181 -5.38 -17.91 6.28
C LEU A 181 -5.19 -18.02 7.81
N LYS A 182 -5.46 -16.95 8.56
CA LYS A 182 -5.41 -17.01 10.03
C LYS A 182 -6.40 -18.01 10.60
N ALA A 183 -7.60 -18.10 10.03
CA ALA A 183 -8.59 -19.11 10.43
C ALA A 183 -8.09 -20.53 10.13
N ALA A 184 -7.37 -20.73 9.02
CA ALA A 184 -6.74 -21.99 8.67
C ALA A 184 -5.76 -22.43 9.76
N TYR A 185 -4.94 -21.53 10.33
CA TYR A 185 -3.98 -21.88 11.42
C TYR A 185 -4.60 -22.01 12.82
N ARG A 186 -5.77 -21.41 13.07
CA ARG A 186 -6.43 -21.44 14.39
C ARG A 186 -7.22 -22.73 14.68
N THR A 187 -7.47 -23.56 13.67
CA THR A 187 -8.23 -24.79 13.83
C THR A 187 -7.31 -26.00 14.04
N ASP A 188 -7.66 -26.85 15.01
CA ASP A 188 -6.98 -28.13 15.25
C ASP A 188 -7.36 -29.20 14.22
N THR A 189 -8.45 -28.98 13.46
CA THR A 189 -8.94 -29.89 12.42
C THR A 189 -9.14 -29.13 11.11
N PRO A 190 -8.06 -28.76 10.40
CA PRO A 190 -8.17 -28.03 9.14
C PRO A 190 -8.81 -28.89 8.05
N THR A 191 -9.61 -28.27 7.19
CA THR A 191 -10.07 -28.87 5.93
C THR A 191 -8.91 -28.98 4.93
N GLN A 192 -9.10 -29.73 3.84
CA GLN A 192 -8.09 -29.78 2.77
C GLN A 192 -7.77 -28.40 2.21
N GLU A 193 -8.79 -27.58 1.94
CA GLU A 193 -8.59 -26.19 1.46
C GLU A 193 -7.78 -25.34 2.45
N GLN A 194 -7.99 -25.53 3.76
CA GLN A 194 -7.20 -24.85 4.78
C GLN A 194 -5.76 -25.35 4.80
N LEU A 195 -5.53 -26.65 4.63
CA LEU A 195 -4.18 -27.21 4.50
C LEU A 195 -3.46 -26.68 3.26
N ASP A 196 -4.13 -26.64 2.11
CA ASP A 196 -3.57 -26.10 0.86
C ASP A 196 -3.20 -24.62 1.03
N LYS A 197 -4.03 -23.85 1.74
CA LYS A 197 -3.76 -22.44 2.05
C LYS A 197 -2.60 -22.27 3.05
N ARG A 198 -2.41 -23.18 4.00
CA ARG A 198 -1.22 -23.20 4.87
C ARG A 198 0.04 -23.51 4.07
N ASP A 199 -0.01 -24.55 3.24
CA ASP A 199 1.09 -24.98 2.36
C ASP A 199 1.55 -23.86 1.43
N TRP A 200 0.61 -23.19 0.76
CA TRP A 200 0.90 -22.01 -0.05
C TRP A 200 1.62 -20.91 0.74
N TYR A 201 1.18 -20.63 1.98
CA TYR A 201 1.85 -19.61 2.81
C TYR A 201 3.26 -20.05 3.23
N GLU A 202 3.46 -21.32 3.51
CA GLU A 202 4.75 -21.85 3.97
C GLU A 202 5.77 -21.97 2.85
N ASN A 203 5.32 -22.25 1.62
CA ASN A 203 6.20 -22.68 0.52
C ASN A 203 6.20 -21.76 -0.71
N ASP A 204 5.12 -21.01 -0.97
CA ASP A 204 4.97 -20.23 -2.21
C ASP A 204 4.84 -18.72 -1.97
N CYS A 205 4.31 -18.30 -0.82
CA CYS A 205 4.09 -16.89 -0.50
C CYS A 205 5.43 -16.15 -0.38
N SER A 206 5.56 -15.01 -1.09
CA SER A 206 6.81 -14.24 -1.19
C SER A 206 7.35 -13.75 0.16
N ASN A 207 6.46 -13.47 1.12
CA ASN A 207 6.79 -13.13 2.51
C ASN A 207 6.26 -14.17 3.50
N GLY A 208 6.11 -15.41 3.03
CA GLY A 208 5.73 -16.58 3.80
C GLY A 208 6.76 -16.97 4.85
N ASN A 209 6.35 -17.85 5.75
CA ASN A 209 7.24 -18.48 6.73
C ASN A 209 7.01 -19.99 6.71
N MET A 210 8.09 -20.77 6.50
CA MET A 210 8.05 -22.24 6.48
C MET A 210 7.57 -22.88 7.80
N LEU A 211 7.56 -22.12 8.90
CA LEU A 211 7.01 -22.55 10.20
C LEU A 211 5.53 -22.18 10.36
N GLY A 212 4.93 -21.55 9.35
CA GLY A 212 3.53 -21.17 9.34
C GLY A 212 3.18 -20.02 10.29
N LEU A 213 1.91 -19.96 10.69
CA LEU A 213 1.34 -18.95 11.60
C LEU A 213 0.78 -19.58 12.88
N GLU A 214 1.42 -20.63 13.39
CA GLU A 214 0.91 -21.35 14.56
C GLU A 214 0.99 -20.54 15.86
N GLY A 215 0.03 -20.78 16.75
CA GLY A 215 0.02 -20.17 18.08
C GLY A 215 -0.08 -18.64 18.06
N ASP A 216 0.72 -18.00 18.90
CA ASP A 216 0.75 -16.55 19.03
C ASP A 216 1.47 -15.85 17.87
N TYR A 217 2.27 -16.59 17.09
CA TYR A 217 3.05 -16.05 15.97
C TYR A 217 2.17 -15.34 14.94
N VAL A 218 0.91 -15.77 14.75
CA VAL A 218 -0.09 -15.09 13.90
C VAL A 218 -0.35 -13.60 14.26
N ASN A 219 0.06 -13.16 15.46
CA ASN A 219 -0.06 -11.78 15.92
C ASN A 219 1.29 -11.13 16.24
N GLU A 220 2.40 -11.87 16.14
CA GLU A 220 3.72 -11.37 16.46
C GLU A 220 4.21 -10.42 15.38
N TRP A 221 4.89 -9.36 15.80
CA TRP A 221 5.55 -8.42 14.91
C TRP A 221 7.06 -8.57 15.08
N ASN A 222 7.80 -8.73 13.98
CA ASN A 222 9.23 -8.94 14.01
C ASN A 222 10.00 -7.62 13.99
N ASP A 223 10.06 -6.95 15.16
CA ASP A 223 10.69 -5.64 15.30
C ASP A 223 12.19 -5.64 14.96
N LEU A 224 12.89 -6.73 15.30
CA LEU A 224 14.32 -6.91 14.99
C LEU A 224 14.54 -7.00 13.49
N TRP A 225 13.75 -7.82 12.78
CA TRP A 225 13.88 -7.94 11.33
C TRP A 225 13.58 -6.61 10.64
N VAL A 226 12.54 -5.88 11.08
CA VAL A 226 12.22 -4.55 10.54
C VAL A 226 13.40 -3.59 10.76
N LYS A 227 13.95 -3.52 11.97
CA LYS A 227 15.09 -2.64 12.29
C LYS A 227 16.31 -2.97 11.43
N ASP A 228 16.67 -4.25 11.32
CA ASP A 228 17.84 -4.70 10.55
C ASP A 228 17.68 -4.42 9.04
N ASN A 229 16.47 -4.54 8.50
CA ASN A 229 16.22 -4.32 7.09
C ASN A 229 15.98 -2.84 6.72
N LEU A 230 15.70 -1.99 7.70
CA LEU A 230 15.62 -0.53 7.52
C LEU A 230 16.99 0.16 7.55
N GLU A 231 18.06 -0.56 7.93
CA GLU A 231 19.41 0.00 7.92
C GLU A 231 19.81 0.45 6.50
N PRO A 232 20.48 1.62 6.34
CA PRO A 232 20.73 2.22 5.03
C PRO A 232 21.42 1.29 4.02
N GLU A 233 22.35 0.46 4.50
CA GLU A 233 23.08 -0.50 3.67
C GLU A 233 22.15 -1.57 3.07
N MET A 234 21.19 -2.05 3.86
CA MET A 234 20.21 -3.05 3.43
C MET A 234 19.16 -2.44 2.50
N MET A 235 18.79 -1.19 2.74
CA MET A 235 17.90 -0.42 1.84
C MET A 235 18.56 -0.14 0.49
N ASP A 236 19.84 0.22 0.48
CA ASP A 236 20.60 0.45 -0.75
C ASP A 236 20.80 -0.86 -1.54
N TYR A 237 21.01 -1.99 -0.84
CA TYR A 237 21.06 -3.32 -1.43
C TYR A 237 19.72 -3.74 -2.05
N LYS A 238 18.62 -3.69 -1.27
CA LYS A 238 17.28 -4.11 -1.72
C LYS A 238 16.76 -3.27 -2.88
N PHE A 239 17.05 -1.97 -2.89
CA PHE A 239 16.46 -1.03 -3.84
C PHE A 239 17.48 -0.41 -4.81
N GLY A 240 18.67 -1.01 -4.91
CA GLY A 240 19.65 -0.72 -5.95
C GLY A 240 20.09 0.74 -6.04
N ARG A 241 20.01 1.49 -4.94
CA ARG A 241 20.55 2.86 -4.93
C ARG A 241 22.06 2.74 -5.09
N ARG A 242 22.57 3.18 -6.25
CA ARG A 242 24.02 3.36 -6.44
C ARG A 242 24.54 4.17 -5.27
N MET A 243 25.42 3.57 -4.47
CA MET A 243 26.25 4.30 -3.51
C MET A 243 26.78 5.54 -4.22
N ARG A 244 26.40 6.72 -3.74
CA ARG A 244 27.07 7.95 -4.13
C ARG A 244 28.47 7.86 -3.53
N ARG A 245 29.45 7.52 -4.37
CA ARG A 245 30.86 7.77 -4.08
C ARG A 245 31.11 9.27 -4.08
#